data_AF-A0A9P5ZH40-F1
#
_entry.id   AF-A0A9P5ZH40-F1
#
_cell.length_a   1.000
_cell.length_b   1.000
_cell.length_c   1.000
_cell.angle_alpha   90.00
_cell.angle_beta   90.00
_cell.angle_gamma   90.00
#
_symmetry.space_group_name_H-M   'P 1'
#
loop_
_entity.id
_entity.type
_entity.pdbx_description
1 polymer ?
#
loop_
_entity_poly.entity_id
_entity_poly.type
_entity_poly.pdbx_seq_one_letter_code
_entity_poly.pdbx_strand_id
1 'polypeptide(L)' 'APRWLISRGRNDEARRILAKYHGNGDPNAPLVQLEWQEFEEAIKLDASDKRW' A
#
# COMPACT_ATOMS: atom_id res chain seq x y z
N ALA A 1 -6.92 -7.20 -0.70
CA ALA A 1 -5.48 -6.95 -0.96
C ALA A 1 -5.09 -5.58 -0.42
N PRO A 2 -3.87 -5.41 0.14
CA PRO A 2 -3.41 -4.12 0.69
C PRO A 2 -3.47 -2.97 -0.33
N ARG A 3 -3.12 -3.20 -1.61
CA ARG A 3 -3.24 -2.20 -2.70
C ARG A 3 -4.67 -1.63 -2.86
N TRP A 4 -5.70 -2.46 -2.78
CA TRP A 4 -7.11 -1.99 -2.88
C TRP A 4 -7.54 -1.17 -1.66
N LEU A 5 -7.02 -1.48 -0.47
CA LEU A 5 -7.31 -0.69 0.72
C LEU A 5 -6.70 0.71 0.60
N ILE A 6 -5.47 0.81 0.10
CA ILE A 6 -4.79 2.10 -0.17
C ILE A 6 -5.58 2.92 -1.20
N SER A 7 -6.06 2.31 -2.29
CA SER A 7 -6.85 3.05 -3.29
C SER A 7 -8.20 3.53 -2.79
N ARG A 8 -8.70 2.98 -1.68
CA ARG A 8 -9.93 3.40 -0.99
C ARG A 8 -9.66 4.29 0.22
N GLY A 9 -8.41 4.75 0.43
CA GLY A 9 -8.01 5.58 1.56
C GLY A 9 -7.96 4.85 2.91
N ARG A 10 -8.08 3.51 2.94
CA ARG A 10 -8.03 2.67 4.14
C ARG A 10 -6.58 2.36 4.52
N ASN A 11 -5.84 3.42 4.80
CA ASN A 11 -4.38 3.36 4.90
C ASN A 11 -3.88 2.58 6.12
N ASP A 12 -4.48 2.79 7.29
CA ASP A 12 -4.10 2.09 8.52
C ASP A 12 -4.30 0.58 8.43
N GLU A 13 -5.37 0.16 7.77
CA GLU A 13 -5.68 -1.26 7.58
C GLU A 13 -4.71 -1.92 6.59
N ALA A 14 -4.38 -1.22 5.50
CA ALA A 14 -3.34 -1.67 4.58
C ALA A 14 -1.99 -1.83 5.29
N ARG A 15 -1.58 -0.86 6.13
CA ARG A 15 -0.33 -0.96 6.91
C ARG A 15 -0.35 -2.12 7.90
N ARG A 16 -1.47 -2.38 8.58
CA ARG A 16 -1.58 -3.54 9.49
C ARG A 16 -1.43 -4.87 8.75
N ILE A 17 -2.00 -4.99 7.56
CA ILE A 17 -1.85 -6.19 6.72
C ILE A 17 -0.40 -6.33 6.28
N LEU A 18 0.23 -5.26 5.77
CA LEU A 18 1.63 -5.27 5.38
C LEU A 18 2.55 -5.63 6.56
N ALA A 19 2.35 -5.03 7.73
CA ALA A 19 3.09 -5.35 8.94
C ALA A 19 2.95 -6.82 9.33
N LYS A 20 1.73 -7.36 9.31
CA LYS A 20 1.45 -8.75 9.69
C LYS A 20 2.15 -9.76 8.78
N TYR A 21 2.16 -9.51 7.48
CA TYR A 21 2.67 -10.49 6.51
C TYR A 21 4.12 -10.25 6.11
N HIS A 22 4.58 -9.00 6.07
CA HIS A 22 5.90 -8.61 5.52
C HIS A 22 6.77 -7.83 6.52
N GLY A 23 6.19 -7.23 7.56
CA GLY A 23 6.92 -6.48 8.58
C GLY A 23 7.22 -7.23 9.87
N ASN A 24 6.91 -8.53 9.97
CA ASN A 24 7.00 -9.31 11.21
C ASN A 24 6.25 -8.63 12.40
N GLY A 25 5.14 -7.96 12.09
CA GLY A 25 4.34 -7.17 13.03
C GLY A 25 4.74 -5.69 13.15
N ASP A 26 5.88 -5.27 12.58
CA ASP A 26 6.30 -3.87 12.59
C ASP A 26 5.79 -3.09 11.35
N PRO A 27 4.89 -2.11 11.53
CA PRO A 27 4.41 -1.27 10.44
C PRO A 27 5.47 -0.30 9.88
N ASN A 28 6.59 -0.12 10.58
CA ASN A 28 7.71 0.71 10.14
C ASN A 28 8.86 -0.12 9.56
N ALA A 29 8.70 -1.45 9.41
CA ALA A 29 9.70 -2.28 8.77
C ALA A 29 10.04 -1.72 7.37
N PRO A 30 11.33 -1.72 6.95
CA PRO A 30 11.74 -1.18 5.65
C PRO A 30 10.97 -1.79 4.47
N LEU A 31 10.66 -3.09 4.55
CA LEU A 31 9.88 -3.79 3.52
C LEU A 31 8.43 -3.26 3.42
N VAL A 32 7.79 -3.01 4.57
CA VAL A 32 6.43 -2.45 4.62
C VAL A 32 6.38 -1.05 4.01
N GLN A 33 7.40 -0.23 4.30
CA GLN A 33 7.50 1.11 3.73
C GLN A 33 7.74 1.06 2.22
N LEU A 34 8.60 0.16 1.74
CA LEU A 34 8.88 -0.03 0.33
C LEU A 34 7.60 -0.41 -0.44
N GLU A 35 6.92 -1.47 -0.02
CA GLU A 35 5.70 -1.94 -0.69
C GLU A 35 4.57 -0.91 -0.63
N TRP A 36 4.49 -0.15 0.47
CA TRP A 36 3.57 0.96 0.58
C TRP A 36 3.78 1.98 -0.53
N GLN A 37 5.03 2.40 -0.75
CA GLN A 37 5.38 3.36 -1.80
C GLN A 37 5.08 2.81 -3.18
N GLU A 38 5.47 1.56 -3.47
CA GLU A 38 5.20 0.91 -4.75
C GLU A 38 3.69 0.84 -5.05
N PHE A 39 2.86 0.52 -4.05
CA PHE A 39 1.41 0.51 -4.23
C PHE A 39 0.84 1.90 -4.46
N GLU A 40 1.32 2.92 -3.74
CA GLU A 40 0.87 4.29 -3.92
C GLU A 40 1.22 4.81 -5.33
N GLU A 41 2.41 4.50 -5.83
CA GLU A 41 2.84 4.81 -7.20
C GLU A 41 1.99 4.08 -8.25
N ALA A 42 1.77 2.77 -8.08
CA ALA A 42 0.94 1.99 -8.98
C ALA A 42 -0.50 2.51 -9.06
N ILE A 43 -1.06 2.96 -7.94
CA ILE A 43 -2.40 3.56 -7.90
C ILE A 43 -2.43 4.91 -8.62
N LYS A 44 -1.40 5.74 -8.44
CA LYS A 44 -1.27 7.03 -9.15
C LYS A 44 -1.19 6.81 -10.66
N LEU A 45 -0.44 5.80 -11.09
CA LEU A 45 -0.31 5.43 -12.51
C LEU A 45 -1.64 4.93 -13.09
N ASP A 46 -2.31 3.97 -12.42
CA ASP A 46 -3.64 3.45 -12.80
C ASP A 46 -4.71 4.56 -12.88
N ALA A 47 -4.62 5.56 -11.99
CA ALA A 47 -5.55 6.70 -11.98
C ALA A 47 -5.29 7.72 -13.09
N SER A 48 -4.05 7.79 -13.58
CA SER A 48 -3.66 8.66 -14.70
C SER A 48 -4.10 8.07 -16.03
N ASP A 49 -4.06 6.74 -16.15
CA ASP A 49 -4.44 6.02 -17.38
C ASP A 49 -5.97 5.97 -17.63
N LYS A 50 -6.79 6.23 -16.61
CA LYS A 50 -8.26 6.32 -16.75
C LYS A 50 -8.79 7.69 -17.17
N ARG A 51 -7.91 8.66 -17.45
CA ARG A 51 -8.28 10.05 -17.75
C ARG A 51 -8.28 10.43 -19.24
N TRP A 52 -8.12 9.48 -20.14
CA TRP A 52 -8.21 9.66 -21.59
C TRP A 52 -9.29 8.75 -22.18
#